data_AF-A0A376J488-F1
#
_entry.id   AF-A0A376J488-F1
#
_cell.length_a   1.000
_cell.length_b   1.000
_cell.length_c   1.000
_cell.angle_alpha   90.00
_cell.angle_beta   90.00
_cell.angle_gamma   90.00
#
_symmetry.space_group_name_H-M   'P 1'
#
loop_
_entity.id
_entity.type
_entity.pdbx_description
1 polymer ?
#
loop_
_entity_poly.entity_id
_entity_poly.type
_entity_poly.pdbx_seq_one_letter_code
_entity_poly.pdbx_strand_id
1 'polypeptide(L)' 'MKPSAGTLRGVSLAAVANSEVDALIKVLPRMTAPMLTEQEVAALELPDLVALAGKVVGFLSPNSVQ' A
#
# COMPACT_ATOMS: atom_id res chain seq x y z
N MET A 1 -6.68 4.95 8.15
CA MET A 1 -7.41 3.67 8.16
C MET A 1 -6.45 2.58 8.57
N LYS A 2 -6.84 1.66 9.46
CA LYS A 2 -5.93 0.60 9.94
C LYS A 2 -5.95 -0.55 8.91
N PRO A 3 -4.81 -0.93 8.30
CA PRO A 3 -4.76 -2.06 7.38
C PRO A 3 -5.32 -3.30 8.06
N SER A 4 -6.40 -3.85 7.51
CA SER A 4 -6.91 -5.14 7.98
C SER A 4 -6.34 -6.23 7.08
N ALA A 5 -6.24 -7.47 7.59
CA ALA A 5 -5.80 -8.60 6.76
C ALA A 5 -6.60 -8.74 5.46
N GLY A 6 -7.87 -8.30 5.45
CA GLY A 6 -8.72 -8.24 4.25
C GLY A 6 -8.22 -7.28 3.16
N THR A 7 -7.51 -6.22 3.51
CA THR A 7 -6.91 -5.27 2.55
C THR A 7 -5.83 -5.95 1.71
N LEU A 8 -5.09 -6.89 2.32
CA LEU A 8 -4.01 -7.65 1.70
C LEU A 8 -4.50 -8.93 1.01
N ARG A 9 -5.81 -9.12 0.87
CA ARG A 9 -6.37 -10.31 0.22
C ARG A 9 -5.89 -10.37 -1.23
N GLY A 10 -5.13 -11.41 -1.56
CA GLY A 10 -4.54 -11.62 -2.88
C GLY A 10 -3.16 -10.99 -3.10
N VAL A 11 -2.53 -10.42 -2.07
CA VAL A 11 -1.13 -9.95 -2.10
C VAL A 11 -0.36 -10.45 -0.89
N SER A 12 0.91 -10.77 -1.09
CA SER A 12 1.78 -11.25 -0.02
C SER A 12 2.20 -10.10 0.90
N LEU A 13 2.19 -10.32 2.22
CA LEU A 13 2.73 -9.35 3.19
C LEU A 13 4.18 -8.99 2.86
N ALA A 14 4.97 -9.99 2.45
CA ALA A 14 6.33 -9.81 2.00
C ALA A 14 6.43 -8.93 0.75
N ALA A 15 5.52 -9.05 -0.21
CA ALA A 15 5.52 -8.22 -1.41
C ALA A 15 5.26 -6.75 -1.07
N VAL A 16 4.33 -6.50 -0.15
CA VAL A 16 4.07 -5.15 0.36
C VAL A 16 5.23 -4.62 1.19
N ALA A 17 5.85 -5.45 2.03
CA ALA A 17 7.03 -5.09 2.82
C ALA A 17 8.24 -4.75 1.93
N ASN A 18 8.41 -5.45 0.81
CA ASN A 18 9.42 -5.17 -0.21
C ASN A 18 9.03 -4.02 -1.15
N SER A 19 7.88 -3.37 -0.94
CA SER A 19 7.38 -2.28 -1.78
C SER A 19 7.26 -2.68 -3.26
N GLU A 20 6.80 -3.90 -3.55
CA GLU A 20 6.56 -4.35 -4.91
C GLU A 20 5.46 -3.52 -5.59
N VAL A 21 5.75 -3.02 -6.79
CA VAL A 21 4.84 -2.13 -7.54
C VAL A 21 3.48 -2.78 -7.80
N ASP A 22 3.43 -4.05 -8.21
CA ASP A 22 2.17 -4.79 -8.43
C ASP A 22 1.35 -4.94 -7.14
N ALA A 23 2.03 -5.19 -6.02
CA ALA A 23 1.38 -5.27 -4.72
C ALA A 23 0.81 -3.90 -4.30
N LEU A 24 1.63 -2.84 -4.42
CA LEU A 24 1.24 -1.47 -4.11
C LEU A 24 0.03 -1.02 -4.94
N ILE A 25 0.02 -1.30 -6.24
CA ILE A 25 -1.11 -1.01 -7.13
C ILE A 25 -2.40 -1.67 -6.65
N LYS A 26 -2.34 -2.86 -6.04
CA LYS A 26 -3.52 -3.57 -5.49
C LYS A 26 -3.94 -3.11 -4.10
N VAL A 27 -2.98 -2.73 -3.23
CA VAL A 27 -3.29 -2.36 -1.84
C VAL A 27 -3.54 -0.88 -1.63
N LEU A 28 -2.86 0.00 -2.37
CA LEU A 28 -3.05 1.45 -2.26
C LEU A 28 -4.51 1.87 -2.51
N PRO A 29 -5.20 1.40 -3.58
CA PRO A 29 -6.64 1.60 -3.78
C PRO A 29 -7.50 1.33 -2.54
N ARG A 30 -7.13 0.29 -1.79
CA ARG A 30 -7.90 -0.22 -0.64
C ARG A 30 -7.52 0.47 0.67
N MET A 31 -6.40 1.18 0.73
CA MET A 31 -5.94 1.92 1.92
C MET A 31 -6.20 3.42 1.84
N THR A 32 -6.42 3.97 0.64
CA THR A 32 -6.71 5.38 0.43
C THR A 32 -8.22 5.66 0.50
N ALA A 33 -8.57 6.86 0.95
CA ALA A 33 -9.94 7.38 0.90
C ALA A 33 -9.88 8.80 0.33
N PRO A 34 -10.47 9.08 -0.84
CA PRO A 34 -11.29 8.20 -1.68
C PRO A 34 -10.52 7.00 -2.26
N MET A 35 -11.27 5.95 -2.59
CA MET A 35 -10.75 4.69 -3.11
C MET A 35 -10.15 4.97 -4.50
N LEU A 36 -8.82 4.93 -4.62
CA LEU A 36 -8.12 5.10 -5.89
C LEU A 36 -8.31 3.85 -6.75
N THR A 37 -8.28 3.97 -8.07
CA THR A 37 -8.26 2.83 -8.98
C THR A 37 -6.83 2.34 -9.22
N GLU A 38 -6.67 1.08 -9.62
CA GLU A 38 -5.36 0.53 -10.00
C GLU A 38 -4.70 1.35 -11.11
N GLN A 39 -5.49 1.90 -12.03
CA GLN A 39 -5.02 2.77 -13.11
C GLN A 39 -4.50 4.11 -12.60
N GLU A 40 -5.18 4.72 -11.63
CA GLU A 40 -4.69 5.96 -11.02
C GLU A 40 -3.40 5.72 -10.25
N VAL A 41 -3.28 4.60 -9.54
CA VAL A 41 -2.04 4.25 -8.84
C VAL A 41 -0.90 3.93 -9.80
N ALA A 42 -1.19 3.26 -10.92
CA ALA A 42 -0.22 3.02 -11.99
C ALA A 42 0.18 4.31 -12.73
N ALA A 43 -0.68 5.33 -12.72
CA ALA A 43 -0.42 6.64 -13.29
C ALA A 43 0.25 7.62 -12.29
N LEU A 44 0.45 7.23 -11.03
CA LEU A 44 1.20 8.05 -10.07
C LEU A 44 2.67 8.17 -10.45
N GLU A 45 3.25 9.33 -10.13
CA GLU A 45 4.68 9.52 -10.32
C GLU A 45 5.47 8.64 -9.34
N LEU A 46 6.66 8.19 -9.77
CA LEU A 46 7.61 7.42 -8.96
C LEU A 46 7.79 7.95 -7.52
N PRO A 47 8.03 9.26 -7.28
CA PRO A 47 8.16 9.78 -5.92
C PRO A 47 6.92 9.59 -5.05
N ASP A 48 5.72 9.76 -5.60
CA ASP A 48 4.47 9.57 -4.86
C ASP A 48 4.25 8.10 -4.52
N LEU A 49 4.52 7.20 -5.47
CA LEU A 49 4.44 5.76 -5.25
C LEU A 49 5.38 5.32 -4.12
N VAL A 50 6.63 5.80 -4.13
CA VAL A 50 7.62 5.50 -3.08
C VAL A 50 7.20 6.08 -1.72
N ALA A 51 6.65 7.30 -1.69
CA ALA A 51 6.16 7.91 -0.46
C ALA A 51 5.00 7.10 0.16
N LEU A 52 4.08 6.64 -0.68
CA LEU A 52 2.97 5.78 -0.26
C LEU A 52 3.47 4.40 0.20
N ALA A 53 4.40 3.79 -0.53
CA ALA A 53 5.02 2.52 -0.14
C ALA A 53 5.66 2.61 1.25
N GLY A 54 6.43 3.66 1.52
CA GLY A 54 7.04 3.91 2.83
C GLY A 54 6.00 4.01 3.96
N LYS A 55 4.85 4.65 3.70
CA LYS A 55 3.73 4.68 4.66
C LYS A 55 3.16 3.29 4.89
N VAL A 56 2.90 2.51 3.84
CA VAL A 56 2.33 1.16 3.95
C VAL A 56 3.28 0.22 4.70
N VAL A 57 4.57 0.23 4.38
CA VAL A 57 5.58 -0.53 5.11
C VAL A 57 5.69 -0.07 6.57
N GLY A 58 5.62 1.24 6.81
CA GLY A 58 5.54 1.84 8.14
C GLY A 58 4.37 1.30 8.96
N PHE A 59 3.19 1.12 8.34
CA PHE A 59 2.01 0.51 8.97
C PHE A 59 2.15 -0.99 9.29
N LEU A 60 3.01 -1.72 8.57
CA LEU A 60 3.28 -3.14 8.82
C LEU A 60 4.31 -3.34 9.94
N SER A 61 5.13 -2.33 10.20
CA SER A 61 6.14 -2.38 11.26
C SER A 61 5.47 -2.25 12.63
N PRO A 62 5.78 -3.11 13.63
CA PRO A 62 5.09 -3.15 14.93
C PRO A 62 5.18 -1.85 15.76
N ASN A 63 5.98 -0.87 15.32
CA ASN A 63 6.11 0.45 15.93
C ASN A 63 5.10 1.51 15.44
N SER A 64 4.16 1.19 14.54
CA SER A 64 3.14 2.17 14.09
C SER A 64 1.94 2.33 15.04
N VAL A 65 2.09 1.89 16.29
CA VAL A 65 1.23 2.27 17.42
C VAL A 65 2.10 2.72 18.60
N GLN A 66 2.55 3.97 18.57
CA GLN A 66 2.74 4.74 19.80
C GLN A 66 2.10 6.12 19.63
#